data_AF-A0AAV8YKU7-F1
#
_entry.id   AF-A0AAV8YKU7-F1
#
_cell.length_a   1.000
_cell.length_b   1.000
_cell.length_c   1.000
_cell.angle_alpha   90.00
_cell.angle_beta   90.00
_cell.angle_gamma   90.00
#
_symmetry.space_group_name_H-M   'P 1'
#
loop_
_entity.id
_entity.type
_entity.pdbx_description
1 polymer ?
#
loop_
_entity_poly.entity_id
_entity_poly.type
_entity_poly.pdbx_seq_one_letter_code
_entity_poly.pdbx_strand_id
1 'polypeptide(L)'
;MIGYGDRARTQCEVVRLFRETHPDLPPLNQGTISKIEAQYREMGHVRKVPSKRQAVVDDDTKLNLLLALEENPITPARQLARDTRSERPVVKTSYGKIVGNVLSSGNGNSYYAFQEIPYALPPVGNLRFKEPIPPKEWVEVLHTTENTKICHQIHRANTPEGLTETEDCLYLNIYTPKMPLNYSRKTGILSYSAEDLQNAIRAIKNDGKKIREAARTFNIPESNLRKYKSRPEDLHQSPRLGRQPVFTKETENELREYILILAKLFFGLTPKGLRRLVFRYAEANNIRHNVNRVKGLAGKDWLYGFLKKNPRYYT
;
A
#
# COMPACT_ATOMS: atom_id res chain seq x y z
N MET A 1 1.71 30.74 -4.40
CA MET A 1 2.57 31.93 -4.35
C MET A 1 4.03 31.47 -4.29
N ILE A 2 4.90 32.09 -5.11
CA ILE A 2 5.87 31.43 -6.01
C ILE A 2 7.00 30.64 -5.31
N GLY A 3 7.25 29.45 -5.84
CA GLY A 3 8.46 28.67 -5.70
C GLY A 3 8.45 27.53 -6.71
N TYR A 4 9.55 27.32 -7.41
CA TYR A 4 9.76 26.11 -8.22
C TYR A 4 9.45 24.87 -7.34
N GLY A 5 8.47 24.05 -7.75
CA GLY A 5 8.05 22.82 -7.04
C GLY A 5 6.68 22.85 -6.35
N ASP A 6 6.30 21.71 -5.74
CA ASP A 6 4.95 21.37 -5.25
C ASP A 6 4.50 22.09 -3.94
N ARG A 7 5.14 23.19 -3.52
CA ARG A 7 4.85 23.82 -2.21
C ARG A 7 4.04 25.12 -2.35
N ALA A 8 2.94 25.21 -1.60
CA ALA A 8 2.20 26.46 -1.43
C ALA A 8 2.91 27.35 -0.40
N ARG A 9 3.36 28.55 -0.80
CA ARG A 9 3.93 29.57 0.09
C ARG A 9 2.95 30.70 0.36
N THR A 10 3.07 31.30 1.55
CA THR A 10 2.27 32.44 2.01
C THR A 10 2.74 33.76 1.38
N GLN A 11 1.93 34.82 1.50
CA GLN A 11 2.25 36.13 0.92
C GLN A 11 3.52 36.73 1.52
N CYS A 12 3.68 36.64 2.84
CA CYS A 12 4.85 37.14 3.55
C CYS A 12 6.14 36.43 3.10
N GLU A 13 6.09 35.12 2.88
CA GLU A 13 7.24 34.35 2.38
C GLU A 13 7.66 34.76 0.97
N VAL A 14 6.71 35.08 0.09
CA VAL A 14 7.04 35.55 -1.27
C VAL A 14 7.68 36.93 -1.23
N VAL A 15 7.17 37.85 -0.41
CA VAL A 15 7.77 39.18 -0.24
C VAL A 15 9.18 39.07 0.33
N ARG A 16 9.39 38.16 1.29
CA ARG A 16 10.72 37.92 1.87
C ARG A 16 11.70 37.39 0.83
N LEU A 17 11.31 36.36 0.07
CA LEU A 17 12.13 35.79 -1.00
C LEU A 17 12.44 36.79 -2.11
N PHE A 18 11.47 37.65 -2.47
CA PHE A 18 11.70 38.69 -3.46
C PHE A 18 12.75 39.71 -2.99
N ARG A 19 12.68 40.14 -1.73
CA ARG A 19 13.70 41.04 -1.13
C ARG A 19 15.06 40.37 -1.00
N GLU A 20 15.10 39.08 -0.67
CA GLU A 20 16.35 38.30 -0.59
C GLU A 20 17.00 38.14 -1.99
N THR A 21 16.21 38.04 -3.05
CA THR A 21 16.71 37.83 -4.42
C THR A 21 17.01 39.12 -5.18
N HIS A 22 16.33 40.22 -4.84
CA HIS A 22 16.46 41.51 -5.51
C HIS A 22 16.56 42.64 -4.47
N PRO A 23 17.71 42.77 -3.78
CA PRO A 23 17.88 43.73 -2.69
C PRO A 23 17.88 45.19 -3.16
N ASP A 24 18.24 45.44 -4.42
CA ASP A 24 18.36 46.80 -4.97
C ASP A 24 17.03 47.40 -5.44
N LEU A 25 15.95 46.62 -5.43
CA LEU A 25 14.63 47.06 -5.89
C LEU A 25 13.76 47.54 -4.72
N PRO A 26 12.88 48.55 -4.94
CA PRO A 26 11.96 49.00 -3.92
C PRO A 26 10.99 47.88 -3.51
N PRO A 27 10.51 47.89 -2.25
CA PRO A 27 9.64 46.84 -1.76
C PRO A 27 8.33 46.78 -2.55
N LEU A 28 7.90 45.56 -2.89
CA LEU A 28 6.64 45.36 -3.62
C LEU A 28 5.46 45.92 -2.83
N ASN A 29 4.67 46.78 -3.47
CA ASN A 29 3.42 47.28 -2.90
C ASN A 29 2.37 46.16 -2.88
N GLN A 30 1.50 46.17 -1.87
CA GLN A 30 0.40 45.22 -1.68
C GLN A 30 -0.49 45.12 -2.93
N GLY A 31 -0.76 46.24 -3.61
CA GLY A 31 -1.53 46.24 -4.86
C GLY A 31 -0.85 45.45 -5.99
N THR A 32 0.48 45.53 -6.09
CA THR A 32 1.28 44.80 -7.08
C THR A 32 1.29 43.30 -6.77
N ILE A 33 1.38 42.93 -5.49
CA ILE A 33 1.34 41.53 -5.04
C ILE A 33 0.00 40.89 -5.38
N SER A 34 -1.11 41.59 -5.14
CA SER A 34 -2.46 41.11 -5.49
C SER A 34 -2.65 40.92 -6.99
N LYS A 35 -2.11 41.82 -7.83
CA LYS A 35 -2.17 41.70 -9.30
C LYS A 35 -1.39 40.49 -9.80
N ILE A 36 -0.17 40.29 -9.28
CA ILE A 36 0.64 39.10 -9.59
C ILE A 36 -0.10 37.84 -9.14
N GLU A 37 -0.66 37.81 -7.93
CA GLU A 37 -1.40 36.64 -7.44
C GLU A 37 -2.61 36.30 -8.30
N ALA A 38 -3.37 37.30 -8.76
CA ALA A 38 -4.52 37.12 -9.64
C ALA A 38 -4.11 36.47 -10.97
N GLN A 39 -3.06 36.98 -11.61
CA GLN A 39 -2.54 36.43 -12.87
C GLN A 39 -2.10 34.97 -12.74
N TYR A 40 -1.47 34.60 -11.62
CA TYR A 40 -1.06 33.20 -11.37
C TYR A 40 -2.23 32.27 -11.02
N ARG A 41 -3.34 32.80 -10.46
CA ARG A 41 -4.57 32.02 -10.26
C ARG A 41 -5.27 31.73 -11.58
N GLU A 42 -5.32 32.69 -12.50
CA GLU A 42 -5.89 32.49 -13.84
C GLU A 42 -5.11 31.46 -14.66
N MET A 43 -3.78 31.43 -14.53
CA MET A 43 -2.93 30.41 -15.18
C MET A 43 -2.97 29.03 -14.47
N GLY A 44 -3.78 28.86 -13.42
CA GLY A 44 -4.01 27.56 -12.78
C GLY A 44 -2.88 27.07 -11.84
N HIS A 45 -1.94 27.95 -11.47
CA HIS A 45 -0.75 27.58 -10.68
C HIS A 45 -0.94 27.72 -9.16
N VAL A 46 -2.12 28.13 -8.66
CA VAL A 46 -2.36 28.34 -7.22
C VAL A 46 -3.66 27.67 -6.77
N ARG A 47 -3.59 26.83 -5.72
CA ARG A 47 -4.76 26.25 -5.03
C ARG A 47 -5.04 27.01 -3.73
N LYS A 48 -6.32 27.27 -3.41
CA LYS A 48 -6.72 27.86 -2.13
C LYS A 48 -6.44 26.89 -0.97
N VAL A 49 -5.78 27.36 0.08
CA VAL A 49 -5.72 26.66 1.38
C VAL A 49 -7.00 27.02 2.15
N PRO A 50 -7.75 26.06 2.72
CA PRO A 50 -8.90 26.37 3.56
C PRO A 50 -8.46 27.17 4.78
N SER A 51 -9.12 28.29 5.06
CA SER A 51 -8.91 29.05 6.29
C SER A 51 -9.29 28.19 7.51
N LYS A 52 -8.34 27.95 8.42
CA LYS A 52 -8.64 27.37 9.73
C LYS A 52 -9.37 28.43 10.55
N ARG A 53 -10.68 28.26 10.76
CA ARG A 53 -11.38 28.96 11.85
C ARG A 53 -10.89 28.35 13.17
N GLN A 54 -10.30 29.15 14.05
CA GLN A 54 -10.20 28.79 15.45
C GLN A 54 -11.62 28.82 16.02
N ALA A 55 -12.06 27.69 16.58
CA ALA A 55 -13.31 27.66 17.33
C ALA A 55 -13.09 28.49 18.61
N VAL A 56 -13.87 29.56 18.77
CA VAL A 56 -13.96 30.28 20.05
C VAL A 56 -14.73 29.35 20.98
N VAL A 57 -14.04 28.81 21.98
CA VAL A 57 -14.66 27.98 23.03
C VAL A 57 -15.20 28.94 24.07
N ASP A 58 -16.51 28.92 24.24
CA ASP A 58 -17.25 29.74 25.19
C ASP A 58 -16.86 29.40 26.64
N ASP A 59 -16.90 30.40 27.53
CA ASP A 59 -16.42 30.30 28.91
C ASP A 59 -17.27 29.32 29.74
N ASP A 60 -18.56 29.17 29.41
CA ASP A 60 -19.42 28.14 30.00
C ASP A 60 -18.94 26.72 29.61
N THR A 61 -18.34 26.57 28.43
CA THR A 61 -17.78 25.28 28.00
C THR A 61 -16.49 24.95 28.75
N LYS A 62 -15.67 25.97 29.08
CA LYS A 62 -14.50 25.82 29.95
C LYS A 62 -14.90 25.49 31.39
N LEU A 63 -15.93 26.16 31.91
CA LEU A 63 -16.42 25.94 33.27
C LEU A 63 -17.03 24.55 33.43
N ASN A 64 -17.82 24.10 32.45
CA ASN A 64 -18.36 22.74 32.41
C ASN A 64 -17.27 21.67 32.30
N LEU A 65 -16.17 21.96 31.60
CA LEU A 65 -14.99 21.07 31.54
C LEU A 65 -14.24 20.99 32.87
N LEU A 66 -14.14 22.10 33.61
CA LEU A 66 -13.49 22.15 34.92
C LEU A 66 -14.33 21.44 35.99
N LEU A 67 -15.65 21.69 36.03
CA LEU A 67 -16.58 20.97 36.91
C LEU A 67 -16.60 19.46 36.63
N ALA A 68 -16.55 19.06 35.36
CA ALA A 68 -16.47 17.66 34.96
C ALA A 68 -15.15 16.96 35.37
N LEU A 69 -14.08 17.70 35.62
CA LEU A 69 -12.80 17.17 36.13
C LEU A 69 -12.80 17.01 37.66
N GLU A 70 -13.60 17.80 38.37
CA GLU A 70 -13.70 17.76 39.84
C GLU A 70 -14.65 16.68 40.33
N GLU A 71 -15.72 16.37 39.58
CA GLU A 71 -16.82 15.53 40.07
C GLU A 71 -16.69 14.00 39.84
N ASN A 72 -15.70 13.50 39.10
CA ASN A 72 -15.64 12.05 38.77
C ASN A 72 -14.23 11.45 38.71
N PRO A 73 -13.72 10.83 39.79
CA PRO A 73 -12.44 10.14 39.83
C PRO A 73 -12.44 8.75 39.14
N ILE A 74 -13.41 8.48 38.26
CA ILE A 74 -13.51 7.23 37.45
C ILE A 74 -12.83 7.43 36.07
N THR A 75 -11.81 8.28 36.02
CA THR A 75 -10.87 8.36 34.89
C THR A 75 -9.89 7.18 34.81
N PRO A 76 -9.59 6.37 35.87
CA PRO A 76 -8.68 5.24 35.72
C PRO A 76 -9.23 4.19 34.75
N ALA A 77 -10.54 3.92 34.70
CA ALA A 77 -11.07 2.89 33.80
C ALA A 77 -11.04 3.31 32.32
N ARG A 78 -11.17 4.61 32.01
CA ARG A 78 -11.11 5.14 30.63
C ARG A 78 -9.68 5.38 30.16
N GLN A 79 -8.76 5.66 31.09
CA GLN A 79 -7.32 5.75 30.84
C GLN A 79 -6.71 4.35 30.75
N LEU A 80 -7.07 3.42 31.65
CA LEU A 80 -6.78 1.99 31.51
C LEU A 80 -7.44 1.40 30.26
N ALA A 81 -8.62 1.84 29.82
CA ALA A 81 -9.21 1.39 28.55
C ALA A 81 -8.49 1.96 27.30
N ARG A 82 -7.76 3.07 27.44
CA ARG A 82 -6.86 3.61 26.41
C ARG A 82 -5.45 2.98 26.48
N ASP A 83 -5.04 2.54 27.67
CA ASP A 83 -3.80 1.81 27.93
C ASP A 83 -3.96 0.28 27.81
N THR A 84 -5.19 -0.25 27.70
CA THR A 84 -5.46 -1.62 27.26
C THR A 84 -5.20 -1.69 25.76
N ARG A 85 -3.91 -1.88 25.45
CA ARG A 85 -3.33 -2.10 24.13
C ARG A 85 -3.75 -1.07 23.08
N SER A 86 -2.97 0.01 22.98
CA SER A 86 -2.48 0.41 21.66
C SER A 86 -1.82 -0.83 21.05
N GLU A 87 -2.59 -1.65 20.32
CA GLU A 87 -2.07 -2.81 19.63
C GLU A 87 -1.07 -2.28 18.60
N ARG A 88 0.21 -2.34 18.98
CA ARG A 88 1.30 -2.00 18.08
C ARG A 88 1.10 -2.80 16.79
N PRO A 89 1.20 -2.18 15.61
CA PRO A 89 0.91 -2.84 14.36
C PRO A 89 1.83 -4.03 14.17
N VAL A 90 1.26 -5.24 14.08
CA VAL A 90 2.01 -6.46 13.76
C VAL A 90 1.82 -6.80 12.28
N VAL A 91 2.92 -7.01 11.55
CA VAL A 91 2.91 -7.38 10.13
C VAL A 91 3.76 -8.62 9.90
N LYS A 92 3.35 -9.47 8.97
CA LYS A 92 4.14 -10.62 8.52
C LYS A 92 5.00 -10.20 7.32
N THR A 93 6.31 -10.40 7.41
CA THR A 93 7.27 -10.27 6.31
C THR A 93 7.58 -11.65 5.71
N SER A 94 8.47 -11.70 4.72
CA SER A 94 9.03 -12.96 4.21
C SER A 94 9.87 -13.71 5.25
N TYR A 95 10.45 -13.01 6.22
CA TYR A 95 11.41 -13.58 7.19
C TYR A 95 10.83 -13.80 8.60
N GLY A 96 9.66 -13.23 8.89
CA GLY A 96 8.99 -13.42 10.17
C GLY A 96 7.99 -12.31 10.49
N LYS A 97 7.47 -12.29 11.72
CA LYS A 97 6.56 -11.22 12.17
C LYS A 97 7.35 -10.05 12.72
N ILE A 98 6.91 -8.83 12.44
CA ILE A 98 7.48 -7.60 12.99
C ILE A 98 6.41 -6.78 13.69
N VAL A 99 6.79 -6.05 14.72
CA VAL A 99 5.92 -5.10 15.43
C VAL A 99 6.47 -3.68 15.28
N GLY A 100 5.63 -2.76 14.81
CA GLY A 100 5.98 -1.35 14.59
C GLY A 100 5.35 -0.40 15.60
N ASN A 101 5.39 0.89 15.28
CA ASN A 101 4.80 1.99 16.03
C ASN A 101 3.70 2.70 15.23
N VAL A 102 2.82 3.40 15.94
CA VAL A 102 1.97 4.44 15.35
C VAL A 102 2.53 5.79 15.80
N LEU A 103 3.02 6.59 14.86
CA LEU A 103 3.64 7.88 15.10
C LEU A 103 2.80 9.00 14.48
N SER A 104 3.00 10.23 14.96
CA SER A 104 2.31 11.41 14.45
C SER A 104 3.26 12.28 13.63
N SER A 105 2.81 12.71 12.45
CA SER A 105 3.50 13.70 11.62
C SER A 105 3.33 15.10 12.22
N GLY A 106 4.20 16.05 11.88
CA GLY A 106 4.09 17.46 12.31
C GLY A 106 2.76 18.13 11.95
N ASN A 107 2.02 17.58 10.98
CA ASN A 107 0.67 18.03 10.60
C ASN A 107 -0.47 17.38 11.41
N GLY A 108 -0.15 16.55 12.42
CA GLY A 108 -1.12 15.82 13.26
C GLY A 108 -1.64 14.51 12.66
N ASN A 109 -1.19 14.11 11.46
CA ASN A 109 -1.60 12.85 10.85
C ASN A 109 -0.84 11.66 11.44
N SER A 110 -1.55 10.62 11.85
CA SER A 110 -0.95 9.36 12.28
C SER A 110 -0.43 8.55 11.09
N TYR A 111 0.72 7.88 11.26
CA TYR A 111 1.29 6.93 10.32
C TYR A 111 1.89 5.74 11.07
N TYR A 112 2.00 4.61 10.38
CA TYR A 112 2.64 3.41 10.89
C TYR A 112 4.12 3.45 10.53
N ALA A 113 4.98 3.12 11.50
CA ALA A 113 6.42 3.10 11.37
C ALA A 113 6.96 1.73 11.76
N PHE A 114 7.74 1.12 10.88
CA PHE A 114 8.50 -0.10 11.15
C PHE A 114 9.96 0.23 10.90
N GLN A 115 10.75 0.24 11.96
CA GLN A 115 12.10 0.80 11.96
C GLN A 115 13.13 -0.28 12.32
N GLU A 116 14.34 -0.16 11.81
CA GLU A 116 15.41 -1.14 11.98
C GLU A 116 15.02 -2.57 11.55
N ILE A 117 14.32 -2.72 10.42
CA ILE A 117 14.03 -4.05 9.86
C ILE A 117 15.30 -4.59 9.18
N PRO A 118 15.86 -5.73 9.62
CA PRO A 118 17.05 -6.30 9.00
C PRO A 118 16.72 -6.82 7.61
N TYR A 119 17.51 -6.40 6.61
CA TYR A 119 17.40 -6.92 5.24
C TYR A 119 18.60 -7.78 4.83
N ALA A 120 19.64 -7.83 5.65
CA ALA A 120 20.82 -8.68 5.48
C ALA A 120 21.42 -9.05 6.85
N LEU A 121 22.32 -10.04 6.87
CA LEU A 121 23.17 -10.33 8.02
C LEU A 121 24.15 -9.18 8.28
N PRO A 122 24.54 -8.93 9.55
CA PRO A 122 25.50 -7.89 9.88
C PRO A 122 26.83 -8.11 9.14
N PRO A 123 27.36 -7.11 8.41
CA PRO A 123 28.58 -7.23 7.60
C PRO A 123 29.85 -7.10 8.48
N VAL A 124 29.90 -7.82 9.59
CA VAL A 124 30.98 -7.78 10.58
C VAL A 124 31.93 -8.97 10.44
N GLY A 125 33.17 -8.81 10.90
CA GLY A 125 34.18 -9.88 10.89
C GLY A 125 34.42 -10.42 9.48
N ASN A 126 34.21 -11.73 9.28
CA ASN A 126 34.43 -12.41 7.99
C ASN A 126 33.45 -12.01 6.88
N LEU A 127 32.38 -11.28 7.20
CA LEU A 127 31.40 -10.74 6.25
C LEU A 127 31.72 -9.30 5.83
N ARG A 128 32.71 -8.67 6.46
CA ARG A 128 33.14 -7.32 6.12
C ARG A 128 33.62 -7.26 4.68
N PHE A 129 33.15 -6.26 3.92
CA PHE A 129 33.46 -6.05 2.51
C PHE A 129 33.01 -7.18 1.55
N LYS A 130 32.12 -8.07 1.99
CA LYS A 130 31.47 -9.07 1.14
C LYS A 130 30.07 -8.65 0.73
N GLU A 131 29.52 -9.34 -0.26
CA GLU A 131 28.13 -9.18 -0.66
C GLU A 131 27.19 -9.45 0.53
N PRO A 132 26.10 -8.69 0.66
CA PRO A 132 25.14 -8.87 1.74
C PRO A 132 24.43 -10.22 1.62
N ILE A 133 24.41 -10.96 2.72
CA ILE A 133 23.73 -12.26 2.80
C ILE A 133 22.34 -12.03 3.42
N PRO A 134 21.25 -12.61 2.88
CA PRO A 134 19.91 -12.49 3.47
C PRO A 134 19.88 -12.88 4.95
N PRO A 135 19.03 -12.23 5.77
CA PRO A 135 18.93 -12.52 7.19
C PRO A 135 18.31 -13.89 7.42
N LYS A 136 18.56 -14.48 8.60
CA LYS A 136 17.85 -15.68 9.02
C LYS A 136 16.39 -15.34 9.32
N GLU A 137 15.50 -16.27 9.02
CA GLU A 137 14.11 -16.18 9.49
C GLU A 137 14.07 -16.16 11.02
N TRP A 138 13.13 -15.40 11.58
CA TRP A 138 12.91 -15.30 13.02
C TRP A 138 11.54 -15.86 13.39
N VAL A 139 11.51 -16.67 14.45
CA VAL A 139 10.29 -17.33 14.94
C VAL A 139 9.45 -16.34 15.77
N GLU A 140 10.12 -15.62 16.67
CA GLU A 140 9.48 -14.65 17.56
C GLU A 140 9.21 -13.32 16.87
N VAL A 141 8.25 -12.54 17.38
CA VAL A 141 7.91 -11.24 16.79
C VAL A 141 9.07 -10.26 17.02
N LEU A 142 9.67 -9.77 15.92
CA LEU A 142 10.78 -8.83 15.98
C LEU A 142 10.28 -7.40 16.26
N HIS A 143 10.88 -6.74 17.25
CA HIS A 143 10.56 -5.36 17.61
C HIS A 143 11.26 -4.36 16.70
N THR A 144 10.47 -3.63 15.92
CA THR A 144 10.94 -2.69 14.89
C THR A 144 10.45 -1.27 15.21
N THR A 145 10.78 -0.80 16.42
CA THR A 145 10.21 0.41 17.03
C THR A 145 11.22 1.52 17.30
N GLU A 146 12.49 1.28 16.95
CA GLU A 146 13.61 2.18 17.22
C GLU A 146 14.37 2.46 15.92
N ASN A 147 14.97 3.64 15.83
CA ASN A 147 15.78 4.07 14.69
C ASN A 147 17.02 4.80 15.20
N THR A 148 17.99 4.02 15.61
CA THR A 148 19.21 4.41 16.30
C THR A 148 20.45 4.05 15.49
N LYS A 149 20.44 2.98 14.70
CA LYS A 149 21.65 2.48 14.03
C LYS A 149 21.95 3.21 12.72
N ILE A 150 23.20 3.60 12.53
CA ILE A 150 23.74 4.15 11.28
C ILE A 150 25.06 3.50 10.91
N CYS A 151 25.37 3.46 9.61
CA CYS A 151 26.65 2.97 9.12
C CYS A 151 27.79 3.95 9.43
N HIS A 152 29.02 3.44 9.51
CA HIS A 152 30.21 4.28 9.65
C HIS A 152 30.31 5.31 8.51
N GLN A 153 30.52 6.57 8.90
CA GLN A 153 30.69 7.71 7.99
C GLN A 153 31.73 8.70 8.55
N ILE A 154 32.34 9.50 7.68
CA ILE A 154 33.48 10.37 8.04
C ILE A 154 33.02 11.66 8.77
N HIS A 155 31.78 12.12 8.54
CA HIS A 155 31.30 13.42 9.04
C HIS A 155 30.49 13.30 10.34
N ARG A 156 31.17 13.09 11.46
CA ARG A 156 30.55 13.02 12.81
C ARG A 156 29.88 14.31 13.28
N ALA A 157 30.32 15.47 12.78
CA ALA A 157 29.87 16.79 13.25
C ALA A 157 28.38 17.08 12.99
N ASN A 158 27.72 16.30 12.14
CA ASN A 158 26.31 16.46 11.79
C ASN A 158 25.44 15.25 12.19
N THR A 159 25.97 14.28 12.95
CA THR A 159 25.18 13.13 13.38
C THR A 159 24.18 13.58 14.46
N PRO A 160 22.86 13.44 14.24
CA PRO A 160 21.86 13.74 15.26
C PRO A 160 22.11 12.96 16.56
N GLU A 161 21.79 13.59 17.69
CA GLU A 161 21.88 12.97 19.00
C GLU A 161 21.00 11.70 19.09
N GLY A 162 21.53 10.64 19.70
CA GLY A 162 20.82 9.35 19.85
C GLY A 162 21.06 8.31 18.74
N LEU A 163 21.90 8.60 17.74
CA LEU A 163 22.31 7.61 16.74
C LEU A 163 23.62 6.90 17.13
N THR A 164 23.66 5.59 16.91
CA THR A 164 24.81 4.71 17.14
C THR A 164 25.46 4.34 15.81
N GLU A 165 26.71 4.76 15.60
CA GLU A 165 27.53 4.32 14.47
C GLU A 165 28.03 2.88 14.69
N THR A 166 27.72 1.98 13.76
CA THR A 166 28.06 0.56 13.84
C THR A 166 28.21 -0.06 12.45
N GLU A 167 29.01 -1.12 12.34
CA GLU A 167 29.04 -1.96 11.13
C GLU A 167 27.77 -2.80 10.97
N ASP A 168 27.10 -3.11 12.08
CA ASP A 168 25.77 -3.72 12.08
C ASP A 168 24.71 -2.66 11.76
N CYS A 169 24.63 -2.24 10.49
CA CYS A 169 23.78 -1.13 10.04
C CYS A 169 22.87 -1.48 8.84
N LEU A 170 22.80 -2.75 8.42
CA LEU A 170 22.03 -3.17 7.24
C LEU A 170 20.54 -3.34 7.57
N TYR A 171 19.91 -2.21 7.87
CA TYR A 171 18.50 -2.10 8.22
C TYR A 171 17.73 -1.15 7.31
N LEU A 172 16.41 -1.34 7.24
CA LEU A 172 15.50 -0.44 6.53
C LEU A 172 14.37 0.04 7.44
N ASN A 173 13.83 1.21 7.09
CA ASN A 173 12.70 1.82 7.77
C ASN A 173 11.52 1.98 6.79
N ILE A 174 10.34 1.47 7.16
CA ILE A 174 9.11 1.55 6.37
C ILE A 174 8.10 2.43 7.09
N TYR A 175 7.66 3.48 6.42
CA TYR A 175 6.61 4.37 6.90
C TYR A 175 5.42 4.33 5.96
N THR A 176 4.22 4.13 6.51
CA THR A 176 2.99 4.08 5.71
C THR A 176 1.84 4.79 6.42
N PRO A 177 1.05 5.62 5.72
CA PRO A 177 -0.13 6.25 6.32
C PRO A 177 -1.27 5.25 6.54
N LYS A 178 -1.22 4.07 5.91
CA LYS A 178 -2.27 3.04 5.99
C LYS A 178 -1.64 1.65 6.09
N MET A 179 -2.19 0.82 6.96
CA MET A 179 -1.82 -0.59 7.02
C MET A 179 -2.23 -1.31 5.73
N PRO A 180 -1.46 -2.35 5.32
CA PRO A 180 -1.85 -3.19 4.19
C PRO A 180 -3.23 -3.81 4.49
N LEU A 181 -4.19 -3.56 3.60
CA LEU A 181 -5.50 -4.18 3.69
C LEU A 181 -5.35 -5.65 3.33
N ASN A 182 -5.42 -6.54 4.31
CA ASN A 182 -5.74 -7.93 4.06
C ASN A 182 -7.22 -8.00 3.70
N TYR A 183 -7.53 -7.76 2.42
CA TYR A 183 -8.89 -7.89 1.91
C TYR A 183 -9.34 -9.34 2.12
N SER A 184 -10.14 -9.56 3.16
CA SER A 184 -10.94 -10.78 3.26
C SER A 184 -12.17 -10.57 2.41
N ARG A 185 -12.47 -11.57 1.57
CA ARG A 185 -13.67 -11.52 0.76
C ARG A 185 -14.86 -11.63 1.71
N LYS A 186 -15.75 -10.63 1.70
CA LYS A 186 -16.98 -10.63 2.52
C LYS A 186 -17.90 -11.80 2.16
N THR A 187 -17.82 -12.26 0.92
CA THR A 187 -18.45 -13.49 0.48
C THR A 187 -17.45 -14.62 0.56
N GLY A 188 -17.88 -15.78 1.05
CA GLY A 188 -17.09 -17.01 0.90
C GLY A 188 -16.71 -17.20 -0.57
N ILE A 189 -15.54 -17.80 -0.81
CA ILE A 189 -15.25 -18.34 -2.14
C ILE A 189 -16.36 -19.35 -2.38
N LEU A 190 -17.22 -19.09 -3.39
CA LEU A 190 -18.19 -20.07 -3.83
C LEU A 190 -17.41 -21.33 -4.22
N SER A 191 -17.52 -22.34 -3.37
CA SER A 191 -16.75 -23.57 -3.42
C SER A 191 -17.78 -24.67 -3.48
N TYR A 192 -18.19 -25.02 -4.69
CA TYR A 192 -18.95 -26.23 -4.96
C TYR A 192 -18.14 -27.06 -5.95
N SER A 193 -18.04 -28.36 -5.69
CA SER A 193 -17.25 -29.25 -6.53
C SER A 193 -17.91 -29.47 -7.89
N ALA A 194 -17.18 -30.05 -8.84
CA ALA A 194 -17.76 -30.48 -10.10
C ALA A 194 -18.88 -31.51 -9.87
N GLU A 195 -18.68 -32.38 -8.88
CA GLU A 195 -19.59 -33.43 -8.49
C GLU A 195 -20.87 -32.87 -7.87
N ASP A 196 -20.77 -31.90 -6.96
CA ASP A 196 -21.94 -31.24 -6.36
C ASP A 196 -22.81 -30.55 -7.41
N LEU A 197 -22.18 -29.93 -8.41
CA LEU A 197 -22.89 -29.30 -9.53
C LEU A 197 -23.64 -30.34 -10.37
N GLN A 198 -23.02 -31.48 -10.66
CA GLN A 198 -23.65 -32.56 -11.41
C GLN A 198 -24.80 -33.18 -10.62
N ASN A 199 -24.60 -33.47 -9.34
CA ASN A 199 -25.63 -34.01 -8.46
C ASN A 199 -26.81 -33.05 -8.34
N ALA A 200 -26.56 -31.74 -8.27
CA ALA A 200 -27.61 -30.73 -8.28
C ALA A 200 -28.38 -30.68 -9.62
N ILE A 201 -27.69 -30.78 -10.76
CA ILE A 201 -28.33 -30.79 -12.09
C ILE A 201 -29.14 -32.07 -12.30
N ARG A 202 -28.61 -33.23 -11.88
CA ARG A 202 -29.28 -34.53 -11.94
C ARG A 202 -30.55 -34.52 -11.10
N ALA A 203 -30.50 -33.98 -9.88
CA ALA A 203 -31.67 -33.84 -9.03
C ALA A 203 -32.75 -32.93 -9.63
N ILE A 204 -32.37 -31.94 -10.45
CA ILE A 204 -33.32 -31.07 -11.15
C ILE A 204 -33.93 -31.75 -12.38
N LYS A 205 -33.13 -32.52 -13.15
CA LYS A 205 -33.57 -33.17 -14.40
C LYS A 205 -34.32 -34.48 -14.15
N ASN A 206 -33.78 -35.34 -13.29
CA ASN A 206 -34.27 -36.70 -13.08
C ASN A 206 -35.26 -36.76 -11.92
N ASP A 207 -34.93 -36.15 -10.78
CA ASP A 207 -35.75 -36.22 -9.56
C ASP A 207 -36.83 -35.12 -9.49
N GLY A 208 -36.88 -34.22 -10.49
CA GLY A 208 -37.87 -33.15 -10.55
C GLY A 208 -37.77 -32.08 -9.45
N LYS A 209 -36.65 -32.01 -8.70
CA LYS A 209 -36.49 -31.02 -7.62
C LYS A 209 -36.55 -29.60 -8.16
N LYS A 210 -37.16 -28.70 -7.38
CA LYS A 210 -37.19 -27.27 -7.71
C LYS A 210 -35.76 -26.70 -7.65
N ILE A 211 -35.43 -25.79 -8.56
CA ILE A 211 -34.06 -25.20 -8.63
C ILE A 211 -33.66 -24.55 -7.29
N ARG A 212 -34.60 -23.87 -6.61
CA ARG A 212 -34.37 -23.27 -5.28
C ARG A 212 -34.09 -24.28 -4.17
N GLU A 213 -34.59 -25.51 -4.31
CA GLU A 213 -34.39 -26.59 -3.35
C GLU A 213 -33.02 -27.25 -3.57
N ALA A 214 -32.67 -27.52 -4.84
CA ALA A 214 -31.35 -27.97 -5.23
C ALA A 214 -30.25 -26.95 -4.85
N ALA A 215 -30.50 -25.65 -5.07
CA ALA A 215 -29.59 -24.57 -4.69
C ALA A 215 -29.24 -24.58 -3.19
N ARG A 216 -30.25 -24.83 -2.34
CA ARG A 216 -30.07 -24.93 -0.88
C ARG A 216 -29.36 -26.21 -0.47
N THR A 217 -29.74 -27.33 -1.08
CA THR A 217 -29.20 -28.66 -0.73
C THR A 217 -27.70 -28.76 -1.05
N PHE A 218 -27.29 -28.27 -2.22
CA PHE A 218 -25.91 -28.37 -2.70
C PHE A 218 -25.09 -27.09 -2.47
N ASN A 219 -25.65 -26.06 -1.83
CA ASN A 219 -25.02 -24.76 -1.61
C ASN A 219 -24.49 -24.10 -2.91
N ILE A 220 -25.27 -24.20 -4.00
CA ILE A 220 -24.93 -23.66 -5.32
C ILE A 220 -25.84 -22.48 -5.65
N PRO A 221 -25.31 -21.33 -6.10
CA PRO A 221 -26.16 -20.20 -6.49
C PRO A 221 -27.15 -20.59 -7.58
N GLU A 222 -28.41 -20.17 -7.43
CA GLU A 222 -29.49 -20.46 -8.37
C GLU A 222 -29.15 -20.02 -9.82
N SER A 223 -28.42 -18.91 -9.96
CA SER A 223 -27.94 -18.41 -11.25
C SER A 223 -27.02 -19.40 -11.96
N ASN A 224 -26.19 -20.15 -11.23
CA ASN A 224 -25.35 -21.20 -11.80
C ASN A 224 -26.19 -22.41 -12.21
N LEU A 225 -27.10 -22.89 -11.35
CA LEU A 225 -27.96 -24.04 -11.71
C LEU A 225 -28.81 -23.75 -12.96
N ARG A 226 -29.36 -22.54 -13.09
CA ARG A 226 -30.06 -22.11 -14.30
C ARG A 226 -29.15 -22.09 -15.53
N LYS A 227 -27.91 -21.62 -15.39
CA LYS A 227 -26.91 -21.57 -16.46
C LYS A 227 -26.46 -22.96 -16.94
N TYR A 228 -26.33 -23.92 -16.03
CA TYR A 228 -25.83 -25.26 -16.35
C TYR A 228 -26.93 -26.27 -16.66
N LYS A 229 -28.19 -26.05 -16.26
CA LYS A 229 -29.33 -26.93 -16.59
C LYS A 229 -29.49 -27.14 -18.11
N SER A 230 -29.21 -26.11 -18.92
CA SER A 230 -29.32 -26.15 -20.38
C SER A 230 -28.08 -26.71 -21.09
N ARG A 231 -27.02 -27.06 -20.35
CA ARG A 231 -25.78 -27.62 -20.93
C ARG A 231 -25.85 -29.15 -20.98
N PRO A 232 -25.17 -29.80 -21.95
CA PRO A 232 -25.03 -31.25 -21.99
C PRO A 232 -24.25 -31.79 -20.77
N GLU A 233 -24.59 -33.01 -20.36
CA GLU A 233 -24.20 -33.62 -19.07
C GLU A 233 -22.70 -34.01 -19.02
N ASP A 234 -22.11 -34.29 -20.18
CA ASP A 234 -20.77 -34.87 -20.33
C ASP A 234 -19.60 -33.88 -20.21
N LEU A 235 -19.88 -32.63 -19.86
CA LEU A 235 -18.83 -31.65 -19.58
C LEU A 235 -18.31 -31.88 -18.15
N HIS A 236 -17.39 -32.84 -17.97
CA HIS A 236 -16.63 -33.12 -16.74
C HIS A 236 -15.75 -31.95 -16.22
N GLN A 237 -16.01 -30.72 -16.66
CA GLN A 237 -15.22 -29.57 -16.24
C GLN A 237 -15.83 -28.99 -14.98
N SER A 238 -15.02 -28.90 -13.93
CA SER A 238 -15.35 -28.09 -12.77
C SER A 238 -15.83 -26.70 -13.22
N PRO A 239 -16.85 -26.15 -12.57
CA PRO A 239 -17.36 -24.82 -12.89
C PRO A 239 -16.19 -23.82 -12.92
N ARG A 240 -15.98 -23.16 -14.07
CA ARG A 240 -14.95 -22.13 -14.21
C ARG A 240 -15.36 -20.92 -13.36
N LEU A 241 -14.83 -20.86 -12.14
CA LEU A 241 -15.10 -19.77 -11.20
C LEU A 241 -14.29 -18.54 -11.59
N GLY A 242 -14.98 -17.41 -11.74
CA GLY A 242 -14.34 -16.14 -12.05
C GLY A 242 -13.94 -15.97 -13.52
N ARG A 243 -13.15 -14.92 -13.77
CA ARG A 243 -12.69 -14.57 -15.11
C ARG A 243 -11.54 -15.47 -15.52
N GLN A 244 -11.55 -15.96 -16.75
CA GLN A 244 -10.41 -16.71 -17.27
C GLN A 244 -9.14 -15.82 -17.32
N PRO A 245 -7.97 -16.38 -16.98
CA PRO A 245 -6.72 -15.66 -17.14
C PRO A 245 -6.50 -15.35 -18.62
N VAL A 246 -5.88 -14.19 -18.90
CA VAL A 246 -5.56 -13.75 -20.27
C VAL A 246 -4.45 -14.62 -20.88
N PHE A 247 -3.48 -15.02 -20.05
CA PHE A 247 -2.36 -15.87 -20.44
C PHE A 247 -2.60 -17.30 -19.94
N THR A 248 -2.16 -18.28 -20.72
CA THR A 248 -2.11 -19.68 -20.30
C THR A 248 -1.02 -19.87 -19.25
N LYS A 249 -0.99 -21.04 -18.60
CA LYS A 249 0.03 -21.32 -17.58
C LYS A 249 1.42 -21.42 -18.20
N GLU A 250 1.50 -21.95 -19.42
CA GLU A 250 2.72 -22.11 -20.20
C GLU A 250 3.29 -20.73 -20.56
N THR A 251 2.47 -19.83 -21.08
CA THR A 251 2.89 -18.46 -21.42
C THR A 251 3.24 -17.63 -20.17
N GLU A 252 2.53 -17.80 -19.05
CA GLU A 252 2.93 -17.20 -17.77
C GLU A 252 4.32 -17.72 -17.31
N ASN A 253 4.63 -19.00 -17.52
CA ASN A 253 5.93 -19.58 -17.19
C ASN A 253 7.04 -19.07 -18.13
N GLU A 254 6.80 -18.95 -19.42
CA GLU A 254 7.75 -18.38 -20.39
C GLU A 254 8.11 -16.94 -20.02
N LEU A 255 7.09 -16.12 -19.72
CA LEU A 255 7.29 -14.75 -19.26
C LEU A 255 8.11 -14.72 -17.96
N ARG A 256 7.88 -15.68 -17.05
CA ARG A 256 8.68 -15.80 -15.82
C ARG A 256 10.14 -16.08 -16.13
N GLU A 257 10.44 -17.11 -16.92
CA GLU A 257 11.82 -17.48 -17.23
C GLU A 257 12.56 -16.34 -17.91
N TYR A 258 11.89 -15.63 -18.82
CA TYR A 258 12.46 -14.45 -19.48
C TYR A 258 12.82 -13.33 -18.49
N ILE A 259 11.95 -13.05 -17.51
CA ILE A 259 12.22 -12.05 -16.47
C ILE A 259 13.42 -12.47 -15.61
N LEU A 260 13.56 -13.76 -15.29
CA LEU A 260 14.69 -14.28 -14.51
C LEU A 260 16.01 -14.14 -15.27
N ILE A 261 15.99 -14.41 -16.58
CA ILE A 261 17.16 -14.22 -17.45
C ILE A 261 17.57 -12.74 -17.48
N LEU A 262 16.61 -11.83 -17.68
CA LEU A 262 16.89 -10.38 -17.70
C LEU A 262 17.46 -9.87 -16.37
N ALA A 263 16.93 -10.37 -15.24
CA ALA A 263 17.45 -10.02 -13.92
C ALA A 263 18.90 -10.49 -13.74
N LYS A 264 19.23 -11.71 -14.19
CA LYS A 264 20.61 -12.25 -14.15
C LYS A 264 21.59 -11.48 -15.04
N LEU A 265 21.10 -10.88 -16.12
CA LEU A 265 21.91 -10.07 -17.04
C LEU A 265 22.02 -8.59 -16.61
N PHE A 266 21.72 -8.27 -15.34
CA PHE A 266 21.72 -6.91 -14.78
C PHE A 266 20.72 -5.92 -15.41
N PHE A 267 19.76 -6.39 -16.21
CA PHE A 267 18.67 -5.57 -16.77
C PHE A 267 17.35 -5.85 -16.04
N GLY A 268 17.27 -5.48 -14.77
CA GLY A 268 16.04 -5.59 -13.99
C GLY A 268 14.88 -4.83 -14.63
N LEU A 269 13.74 -5.50 -14.82
CA LEU A 269 12.54 -4.84 -15.35
C LEU A 269 11.82 -4.06 -14.26
N THR A 270 11.63 -2.76 -14.49
CA THR A 270 10.74 -1.97 -13.63
C THR A 270 9.30 -2.47 -13.72
N PRO A 271 8.44 -2.25 -12.70
CA PRO A 271 7.02 -2.59 -12.75
C PRO A 271 6.28 -2.06 -13.98
N LYS A 272 6.65 -0.86 -14.45
CA LYS A 272 6.11 -0.25 -15.67
C LYS A 272 6.65 -0.93 -16.93
N GLY A 273 7.94 -1.29 -16.94
CA GLY A 273 8.58 -2.04 -18.01
C GLY A 273 7.93 -3.40 -18.22
N LEU A 274 7.74 -4.17 -17.14
CA LEU A 274 7.08 -5.48 -17.19
C LEU A 274 5.64 -5.36 -17.74
N ARG A 275 4.85 -4.40 -17.24
CA ARG A 275 3.48 -4.18 -17.72
C ARG A 275 3.42 -3.78 -19.20
N ARG A 276 4.45 -3.11 -19.72
CA ARG A 276 4.57 -2.75 -21.14
C ARG A 276 5.00 -3.96 -21.99
N LEU A 277 5.97 -4.73 -21.51
CA LEU A 277 6.43 -5.97 -22.16
C LEU A 277 5.26 -6.92 -22.39
N VAL A 278 4.48 -7.16 -21.34
CA VAL A 278 3.33 -8.08 -21.36
C VAL A 278 2.23 -7.60 -22.30
N PHE A 279 1.98 -6.29 -22.34
CA PHE A 279 1.04 -5.72 -23.31
C PHE A 279 1.51 -5.97 -24.75
N ARG A 280 2.80 -5.70 -25.05
CA ARG A 280 3.37 -5.94 -26.37
C ARG A 280 3.35 -7.41 -26.76
N TYR A 281 3.69 -8.30 -25.82
CA TYR A 281 3.63 -9.75 -26.04
C TYR A 281 2.21 -10.19 -26.41
N ALA A 282 1.20 -9.66 -25.70
CA ALA A 282 -0.19 -10.02 -25.95
C ALA A 282 -0.68 -9.52 -27.33
N GLU A 283 -0.36 -8.28 -27.71
CA GLU A 283 -0.71 -7.74 -29.04
C GLU A 283 0.07 -8.46 -30.16
N ALA A 284 1.37 -8.76 -29.97
CA ALA A 284 2.19 -9.48 -30.97
C ALA A 284 1.69 -10.91 -31.24
N ASN A 285 1.17 -11.59 -30.22
CA ASN A 285 0.60 -12.94 -30.33
C ASN A 285 -0.92 -12.93 -30.58
N ASN A 286 -1.52 -11.77 -30.87
CA ASN A 286 -2.97 -11.62 -31.08
C ASN A 286 -3.83 -12.20 -29.94
N ILE A 287 -3.34 -12.17 -28.70
CA ILE A 287 -4.03 -12.70 -27.52
C ILE A 287 -5.15 -11.72 -27.13
N ARG A 288 -6.40 -12.21 -27.12
CA ARG A 288 -7.54 -11.39 -26.74
C ARG A 288 -7.44 -10.96 -25.27
N HIS A 289 -7.34 -9.65 -25.04
CA HIS A 289 -7.22 -9.08 -23.71
C HIS A 289 -8.04 -7.81 -23.51
N ASN A 290 -8.31 -7.45 -22.26
CA ASN A 290 -9.05 -6.23 -21.88
C ASN A 290 -8.15 -5.08 -21.41
N VAL A 291 -6.88 -5.10 -21.80
CA VAL A 291 -5.90 -4.10 -21.42
C VAL A 291 -6.22 -2.76 -22.11
N ASN A 292 -5.94 -1.65 -21.42
CA ASN A 292 -6.13 -0.31 -21.97
C ASN A 292 -5.15 -0.06 -23.13
N ARG A 293 -5.66 -0.12 -24.36
CA ARG A 293 -4.89 0.09 -25.59
C ARG A 293 -4.33 1.51 -25.73
N VAL A 294 -5.01 2.52 -25.21
CA VAL A 294 -4.55 3.92 -25.22
C VAL A 294 -3.27 4.08 -24.40
N LYS A 295 -3.20 3.42 -23.24
CA LYS A 295 -2.03 3.50 -22.35
C LYS A 295 -0.91 2.52 -22.74
N GLY A 296 -1.22 1.47 -23.50
CA GLY A 296 -0.28 0.43 -23.89
C GLY A 296 0.39 -0.29 -22.71
N LEU A 297 -0.37 -0.49 -21.62
CA LEU A 297 0.14 -1.05 -20.36
C LEU A 297 -0.87 -2.03 -19.76
N ALA A 298 -0.41 -3.23 -19.39
CA ALA A 298 -1.16 -4.19 -18.59
C ALA A 298 -1.70 -3.56 -17.29
N GLY A 299 -2.77 -4.09 -16.71
CA GLY A 299 -3.34 -3.58 -15.45
C GLY A 299 -2.39 -3.75 -14.25
N LYS A 300 -2.56 -2.92 -13.19
CA LYS A 300 -1.80 -3.11 -11.93
C LYS A 300 -2.19 -4.42 -11.24
N ASP A 301 -3.47 -4.80 -11.31
CA ASP A 301 -3.97 -6.04 -10.71
C ASP A 301 -3.36 -7.28 -11.35
N TRP A 302 -3.14 -7.24 -12.67
CA TRP A 302 -2.43 -8.31 -13.37
C TRP A 302 -1.00 -8.46 -12.84
N LEU A 303 -0.28 -7.34 -12.70
CA LEU A 303 1.09 -7.34 -12.17
C LEU A 303 1.13 -7.94 -10.75
N TYR A 304 0.27 -7.47 -9.85
CA TYR A 304 0.23 -7.98 -8.47
C TYR A 304 -0.17 -9.46 -8.42
N GLY A 305 -1.12 -9.89 -9.25
CA GLY A 305 -1.50 -11.29 -9.38
C GLY A 305 -0.35 -12.17 -9.90
N PHE A 306 0.37 -11.69 -10.91
CA PHE A 306 1.53 -12.38 -11.49
C PHE A 306 2.66 -12.52 -10.46
N LEU A 307 2.97 -11.45 -9.72
CA LEU A 307 3.99 -11.47 -8.66
C LEU A 307 3.57 -12.38 -7.50
N LYS A 308 2.30 -12.35 -7.09
CA LYS A 308 1.78 -13.21 -6.00
C LYS A 308 1.88 -14.69 -6.34
N LYS A 309 1.64 -15.06 -7.60
CA LYS A 309 1.79 -16.45 -8.09
C LYS A 309 3.25 -16.92 -8.15
N ASN A 310 4.19 -15.97 -8.19
CA ASN A 310 5.61 -16.24 -8.41
C ASN A 310 6.46 -15.49 -7.36
N PRO A 311 6.43 -15.91 -6.08
CA PRO A 311 7.04 -15.15 -4.98
C PRO A 311 8.56 -15.03 -5.02
N ARG A 312 9.26 -15.83 -5.85
CA ARG A 312 10.74 -15.81 -5.99
C ARG A 312 11.32 -14.53 -6.65
N TYR A 313 10.50 -13.51 -6.90
CA TYR A 313 10.93 -12.24 -7.51
C TYR A 313 11.52 -11.21 -6.52
N TYR A 314 11.88 -11.64 -5.31
CA TYR A 314 12.59 -10.83 -4.33
C TYR A 314 13.68 -11.65 -3.65
N THR A 315 14.81 -11.79 -4.34
CA THR A 315 16.15 -12.01 -3.77
C THR A 315 17.14 -11.39 -4.73
#